data_AF-A0AA42B373-F1
#
_entry.id   AF-A0AA42B373-F1
#
_cell.length_a   1.000
_cell.length_b   1.000
_cell.length_c   1.000
_cell.angle_alpha   90.00
_cell.angle_beta   90.00
_cell.angle_gamma   90.00
#
_symmetry.space_group_name_H-M   'P 1'
#
loop_
_entity.id
_entity.type
_entity.pdbx_description
1 polymer ?
#
loop_
_entity_poly.entity_id
_entity_poly.type
_entity_poly.pdbx_seq_one_letter_code
_entity_poly.pdbx_strand_id
1 'polypeptide(L)'
;MFDGMDQDALPKKQPVELQEGPTLTERDRAKLERKKRKDERQREAQYLMHLAEMEAAKEGMPVVSVNHDNNVEGPAVKDIHMENFSVSIGGRELIQDGSVTLSFGRHYGLVGRNGTGKTTFLRYMAMHAIDGIPKNCQILHVEQEVVGDDTSALQCVLNADVERFQLLKEEARLTELQRVLEFETPTEKSDMKPDEALDKDAVSQKLEQIYKRLEFIDADSAESRAASILAGLSFTPEMQRKPTKTFSGGWRMRIALARALFIEPDLLLLDEPTNHLDLHAVLWLETYLVKWPKTFIVVSHAREFLNTVVTDILHLQAQKLTSYKGDYDTFERTREEQLKNQQKAIDSSEKAKAHMQAFVDKFRYNAKRASLVQSRIKAIERLGTMDEIINDPDYKFEFPTPDDRPGAPIISFSDASFGYPGGPLLFRNLNFGIDLDSRIAMVGPNGIGKSTILKLISGELQPSSGTVFRSAKVRIAVFSQHHVDGLDLTSNPLLYMMRCYP
;
A
#
# COMPACT_ATOMS: atom_id res chain seq x y z
N MET A 1 1.83 -82.20 -13.21
CA MET A 1 1.74 -82.04 -11.74
C MET A 1 2.84 -81.07 -11.32
N PHE A 2 2.45 -79.97 -10.68
CA PHE A 2 3.25 -78.94 -9.98
C PHE A 2 4.16 -78.07 -10.86
N ASP A 3 3.83 -76.78 -11.04
CA ASP A 3 4.21 -75.60 -10.21
C ASP A 3 5.72 -75.36 -10.25
N GLY A 4 6.28 -74.18 -10.46
CA GLY A 4 5.80 -72.80 -10.36
C GLY A 4 7.07 -71.95 -10.22
N MET A 5 7.08 -70.76 -10.83
CA MET A 5 8.22 -69.84 -10.94
C MET A 5 8.80 -69.38 -9.59
N ASP A 6 10.07 -68.97 -9.57
CA ASP A 6 10.44 -67.66 -9.00
C ASP A 6 11.87 -67.23 -9.43
N GLN A 7 11.94 -66.04 -10.04
CA GLN A 7 13.16 -65.26 -10.29
C GLN A 7 13.17 -64.07 -9.32
N ASP A 8 14.28 -63.94 -8.60
CA ASP A 8 14.90 -62.75 -8.03
C ASP A 8 14.03 -61.59 -7.49
N ALA A 9 13.87 -61.56 -6.15
CA ALA A 9 13.45 -60.39 -5.40
C ALA A 9 14.65 -59.76 -4.64
N LEU A 10 14.89 -58.47 -4.90
CA LEU A 10 15.81 -57.57 -4.17
C LEU A 10 15.48 -57.51 -2.66
N PRO A 11 16.47 -57.26 -1.78
CA PRO A 11 16.24 -57.22 -0.34
C PRO A 11 15.39 -56.01 0.06
N LYS A 12 14.29 -56.26 0.77
CA LYS A 12 13.40 -55.27 1.39
C LYS A 12 14.19 -54.37 2.35
N LYS A 13 14.24 -53.06 2.08
CA LYS A 13 14.63 -52.04 3.08
C LYS A 13 13.60 -52.05 4.21
N GLN A 14 14.05 -52.23 5.44
CA GLN A 14 13.25 -52.00 6.64
C GLN A 14 12.81 -50.52 6.69
N PRO A 15 11.58 -50.22 7.14
CA PRO A 15 11.17 -48.84 7.34
C PRO A 15 11.98 -48.23 8.49
N VAL A 16 12.61 -47.08 8.22
CA VAL A 16 13.25 -46.26 9.24
C VAL A 16 12.13 -45.70 10.11
N GLU A 17 12.02 -46.15 11.35
CA GLU A 17 11.16 -45.52 12.36
C GLU A 17 11.59 -44.06 12.53
N LEU A 18 10.70 -43.14 12.15
CA LEU A 18 10.79 -41.73 12.51
C LEU A 18 10.76 -41.65 14.04
N GLN A 19 11.89 -41.31 14.66
CA GLN A 19 11.92 -40.96 16.08
C GLN A 19 11.03 -39.74 16.28
N GLU A 20 9.83 -39.97 16.83
CA GLU A 20 8.94 -38.92 17.27
C GLU A 20 9.67 -38.05 18.30
N GLY A 21 9.85 -36.77 17.98
CA GLY A 21 10.29 -35.79 18.96
C GLY A 21 9.34 -35.76 20.17
N PRO A 22 9.79 -35.25 21.34
CA PRO A 22 9.04 -35.36 22.59
C PRO A 22 7.62 -34.80 22.43
N THR A 23 6.62 -35.67 22.60
CA THR A 23 5.20 -35.33 22.52
C THR A 23 4.82 -34.45 23.70
N LEU A 24 4.59 -33.15 23.45
CA LEU A 24 4.09 -32.20 24.46
C LEU A 24 2.80 -32.75 25.09
N THR A 25 2.82 -32.91 26.42
CA THR A 25 1.65 -33.38 27.19
C THR A 25 0.47 -32.42 27.05
N GLU A 26 -0.77 -32.90 27.16
CA GLU A 26 -1.98 -32.06 27.08
C GLU A 26 -1.96 -30.88 28.06
N ARG A 27 -1.33 -31.08 29.22
CA ARG A 27 -1.17 -30.04 30.25
C ARG A 27 -0.18 -28.95 29.85
N ASP A 28 0.89 -29.31 29.12
CA ASP A 28 1.85 -28.34 28.58
C ASP A 28 1.26 -27.60 27.38
N ARG A 29 0.48 -28.27 26.53
CA ARG A 29 -0.29 -27.63 25.45
C ARG A 29 -1.26 -26.59 26.01
N ALA A 30 -2.07 -26.96 27.02
CA ALA A 30 -3.02 -26.05 27.65
C ALA A 30 -2.34 -24.86 28.36
N LYS A 31 -1.18 -25.07 29.01
CA LYS A 31 -0.39 -23.97 29.59
C LYS A 31 0.16 -23.03 28.52
N LEU A 32 0.67 -23.58 27.42
CA LEU A 32 1.23 -22.81 26.31
C LEU A 32 0.13 -22.00 25.60
N GLU A 33 -1.07 -22.57 25.48
CA GLU A 33 -2.26 -21.91 24.94
C GLU A 33 -2.75 -20.77 25.86
N ARG A 34 -2.76 -21.00 27.18
CA ARG A 34 -3.15 -19.98 28.16
C ARG A 34 -2.14 -18.84 28.24
N LYS A 35 -0.84 -19.14 28.07
CA LYS A 35 0.23 -18.14 27.97
C LYS A 35 0.10 -17.34 26.67
N LYS A 36 -0.08 -18.02 25.52
CA LYS A 36 -0.34 -17.36 24.23
C LYS A 36 -1.54 -16.42 24.30
N ARG A 37 -2.69 -16.85 24.82
CA ARG A 37 -3.88 -16.00 24.98
C ARG A 37 -3.64 -14.80 25.90
N LYS A 38 -2.82 -14.94 26.94
CA LYS A 38 -2.47 -13.84 27.83
C LYS A 38 -1.54 -12.84 27.13
N ASP A 39 -0.54 -13.33 26.43
CA ASP A 39 0.41 -12.52 25.66
C ASP A 39 -0.31 -11.80 24.50
N GLU A 40 -1.25 -12.48 23.82
CA GLU A 40 -2.08 -11.94 22.75
C GLU A 40 -3.01 -10.83 23.26
N ARG A 41 -3.72 -11.03 24.38
CA ARG A 41 -4.51 -9.98 25.03
C ARG A 41 -3.66 -8.78 25.48
N GLN A 42 -2.45 -9.02 25.98
CA GLN A 42 -1.53 -7.93 26.34
C GLN A 42 -1.09 -7.15 25.11
N ARG A 43 -0.79 -7.82 24.00
CA ARG A 43 -0.44 -7.17 22.73
C ARG A 43 -1.61 -6.40 22.15
N GLU A 44 -2.83 -6.94 22.17
CA GLU A 44 -4.03 -6.24 21.74
C GLU A 44 -4.29 -4.99 22.58
N ALA A 45 -4.15 -5.08 23.91
CA ALA A 45 -4.30 -3.93 24.80
C ALA A 45 -3.23 -2.85 24.53
N GLN A 46 -1.96 -3.26 24.33
CA GLN A 46 -0.89 -2.34 23.95
C GLN A 46 -1.13 -1.72 22.57
N TYR A 47 -1.63 -2.50 21.62
CA TYR A 47 -1.99 -2.01 20.29
C TYR A 47 -3.08 -0.95 20.36
N LEU A 48 -4.13 -1.18 21.12
CA LEU A 48 -5.24 -0.24 21.29
C LEU A 48 -4.81 1.03 22.03
N MET A 49 -4.01 0.92 23.10
CA MET A 49 -3.44 2.08 23.79
C MET A 49 -2.58 2.91 22.86
N HIS A 50 -1.72 2.24 22.09
CA HIS A 50 -0.87 2.91 21.12
C HIS A 50 -1.69 3.60 20.02
N LEU A 51 -2.75 2.95 19.53
CA LEU A 51 -3.66 3.54 18.54
C LEU A 51 -4.37 4.80 19.10
N ALA A 52 -4.79 4.77 20.36
CA ALA A 52 -5.41 5.91 21.02
C ALA A 52 -4.42 7.07 21.25
N GLU A 53 -3.16 6.77 21.61
CA GLU A 53 -2.09 7.76 21.71
C GLU A 53 -1.78 8.39 20.35
N MET A 54 -1.79 7.59 19.27
CA MET A 54 -1.66 8.04 17.89
C MET A 54 -2.84 8.92 17.43
N GLU A 55 -4.07 8.61 17.85
CA GLU A 55 -5.25 9.44 17.57
C GLU A 55 -5.23 10.75 18.36
N ALA A 56 -4.82 10.73 19.63
CA ALA A 56 -4.67 11.94 20.43
C ALA A 56 -3.59 12.88 19.86
N ALA A 57 -2.51 12.34 19.30
CA ALA A 57 -1.49 13.13 18.63
C ALA A 57 -2.05 13.93 17.43
N LYS A 58 -3.11 13.44 16.75
CA LYS A 58 -3.75 14.13 15.61
C LYS A 58 -4.41 15.45 15.98
N GLU A 59 -4.87 15.62 17.23
CA GLU A 59 -5.56 16.85 17.65
C GLU A 59 -4.66 18.10 17.72
N GLY A 60 -3.32 17.94 17.60
CA GLY A 60 -2.35 19.04 17.61
C GLY A 60 -1.53 19.22 16.33
N MET A 61 -1.84 18.48 15.26
CA MET A 61 -1.08 18.53 14.00
C MET A 61 -1.39 19.79 13.18
N PRO A 62 -0.43 20.28 12.37
CA PRO A 62 -0.73 21.32 11.40
C PRO A 62 -1.84 20.85 10.46
N VAL A 63 -2.84 21.70 10.25
CA VAL A 63 -3.87 21.43 9.24
C VAL A 63 -3.15 21.39 7.89
N VAL A 64 -3.20 20.23 7.24
CA VAL A 64 -2.70 20.11 5.87
C VAL A 64 -3.66 20.89 4.97
N SER A 65 -3.21 22.05 4.50
CA SER A 65 -3.96 22.92 3.61
C SER A 65 -3.21 23.07 2.30
N VAL A 66 -3.92 23.52 1.25
CA VAL A 66 -3.26 23.93 0.01
C VAL A 66 -2.28 25.07 0.35
N ASN A 67 -1.02 24.93 -0.05
CA ASN A 67 -0.03 25.99 0.12
C ASN A 67 -0.19 27.01 -1.02
N HIS A 68 -0.81 28.14 -0.70
CA HIS A 68 -1.06 29.23 -1.66
C HIS A 68 0.06 30.26 -1.73
N ASP A 69 0.98 30.25 -0.75
CA ASP A 69 2.13 31.14 -0.77
C ASP A 69 3.21 30.56 -1.71
N ASN A 70 3.21 31.01 -2.96
CA ASN A 70 4.33 30.84 -3.90
C ASN A 70 5.59 31.63 -3.47
N ASN A 71 5.61 32.20 -2.26
CA ASN A 71 6.69 33.04 -1.78
C ASN A 71 7.77 32.19 -1.08
N VAL A 72 8.93 32.16 -1.74
CA VAL A 72 10.17 31.45 -1.38
C VAL A 72 10.83 31.97 -0.06
N GLU A 73 10.15 32.82 0.71
CA GLU A 73 10.74 33.53 1.86
C GLU A 73 10.36 32.97 3.25
N GLY A 74 9.48 31.96 3.34
CA GLY A 74 9.46 31.08 4.50
C GLY A 74 10.65 30.11 4.45
N PRO A 75 11.14 29.51 5.55
CA PRO A 75 12.18 28.50 5.45
C PRO A 75 11.58 27.33 4.64
N ALA A 76 11.90 27.28 3.34
CA ALA A 76 11.55 26.18 2.46
C ALA A 76 11.86 24.91 3.24
N VAL A 77 10.86 24.04 3.44
CA VAL A 77 11.07 22.82 4.21
C VAL A 77 12.21 22.09 3.53
N LYS A 78 13.36 22.09 4.21
CA LYS A 78 14.61 21.52 3.75
C LYS A 78 14.54 20.00 3.85
N ASP A 79 15.64 19.36 3.56
CA ASP A 79 15.87 17.95 3.82
C ASP A 79 15.38 17.54 5.23
N ILE A 80 14.61 16.46 5.30
CA ILE A 80 14.11 15.88 6.55
C ILE A 80 15.13 14.86 7.01
N HIS A 81 15.74 15.10 8.17
CA HIS A 81 16.73 14.23 8.77
C HIS A 81 16.14 13.52 9.97
N MET A 82 15.85 12.23 9.83
CA MET A 82 15.40 11.37 10.93
C MET A 82 16.56 10.46 11.32
N GLU A 83 17.00 10.54 12.57
CA GLU A 83 18.13 9.75 13.08
C GLU A 83 17.75 8.97 14.33
N ASN A 84 18.27 7.75 14.43
CA ASN A 84 18.13 6.86 15.59
C ASN A 84 16.68 6.66 16.06
N PHE A 85 15.73 6.59 15.13
CA PHE A 85 14.33 6.39 15.46
C PHE A 85 13.96 4.90 15.48
N SER A 86 13.01 4.55 16.34
CA SER A 86 12.48 3.20 16.43
C SER A 86 10.96 3.23 16.28
N VAL A 87 10.43 2.30 15.49
CA VAL A 87 8.98 2.18 15.24
C VAL A 87 8.53 0.84 15.77
N SER A 88 7.52 0.85 16.64
CA SER A 88 6.96 -0.36 17.23
C SER A 88 5.44 -0.35 17.20
N ILE A 89 4.81 -1.50 17.07
CA ILE A 89 3.34 -1.59 17.13
C ILE A 89 2.93 -2.85 17.88
N GLY A 90 2.03 -2.71 18.86
CA GLY A 90 1.55 -3.83 19.67
C GLY A 90 2.67 -4.66 20.33
N GLY A 91 3.74 -4.00 20.76
CA GLY A 91 4.91 -4.64 21.38
C GLY A 91 5.86 -5.36 20.41
N ARG A 92 5.67 -5.22 19.09
CA ARG A 92 6.60 -5.70 18.06
C ARG A 92 7.40 -4.53 17.49
N GLU A 93 8.73 -4.61 17.58
CA GLU A 93 9.62 -3.68 16.89
C GLU A 93 9.60 -3.95 15.38
N LEU A 94 9.32 -2.91 14.61
CA LEU A 94 9.24 -2.93 13.15
C LEU A 94 10.47 -2.27 12.52
N ILE A 95 10.97 -1.20 13.14
CA ILE A 95 12.21 -0.50 12.77
C ILE A 95 13.01 -0.26 14.03
N GLN A 96 14.29 -0.62 14.01
CA GLN A 96 15.25 -0.43 15.09
C GLN A 96 16.41 0.44 14.60
N ASP A 97 16.73 1.49 15.36
CA ASP A 97 17.85 2.41 15.11
C ASP A 97 17.88 2.92 13.65
N GLY A 98 16.69 3.27 13.14
CA GLY A 98 16.52 3.78 11.78
C GLY A 98 17.16 5.16 11.63
N SER A 99 17.88 5.36 10.53
CA SER A 99 18.34 6.68 10.10
C SER A 99 18.04 6.87 8.62
N VAL A 100 17.31 7.93 8.28
CA VAL A 100 16.97 8.27 6.90
C VAL A 100 16.98 9.78 6.71
N THR A 101 17.54 10.22 5.59
CA THR A 101 17.49 11.61 5.14
C THR A 101 16.66 11.68 3.86
N LEU A 102 15.58 12.46 3.90
CA LEU A 102 14.72 12.72 2.74
C LEU A 102 15.06 14.11 2.21
N SER A 103 15.70 14.18 1.05
CA SER A 103 16.01 15.47 0.45
C SER A 103 14.80 16.07 -0.25
N PHE A 104 14.70 17.40 -0.21
CA PHE A 104 13.62 18.12 -0.86
C PHE A 104 13.61 17.86 -2.38
N GLY A 105 12.42 17.61 -2.94
CA GLY A 105 12.21 17.36 -4.38
C GLY A 105 12.66 15.98 -4.86
N ARG A 106 13.04 15.06 -3.95
CA ARG A 106 13.36 13.67 -4.32
C ARG A 106 12.15 12.76 -4.16
N HIS A 107 12.12 11.69 -4.95
CA HIS A 107 11.01 10.77 -5.02
C HIS A 107 11.44 9.41 -4.50
N TYR A 108 10.80 8.94 -3.43
CA TYR A 108 11.25 7.75 -2.71
C TYR A 108 10.27 6.58 -2.91
N GLY A 109 10.78 5.42 -3.30
CA GLY A 109 10.03 4.17 -3.29
C GLY A 109 10.28 3.39 -2.00
N LEU A 110 9.26 3.13 -1.19
CA LEU A 110 9.38 2.31 0.01
C LEU A 110 9.03 0.85 -0.30
N VAL A 111 10.06 0.00 -0.30
CA VAL A 111 9.96 -1.42 -0.64
C VAL A 111 10.27 -2.31 0.55
N GLY A 112 9.63 -3.48 0.59
CA GLY A 112 9.79 -4.46 1.66
C GLY A 112 8.63 -5.44 1.68
N ARG A 113 8.74 -6.53 2.45
CA ARG A 113 7.69 -7.54 2.53
C ARG A 113 6.40 -7.02 3.17
N ASN A 114 5.32 -7.73 2.94
CA ASN A 114 4.06 -7.45 3.62
C ASN A 114 4.20 -7.76 5.11
N GLY A 115 3.73 -6.84 5.95
CA GLY A 115 3.86 -6.95 7.40
C GLY A 115 5.23 -6.59 7.98
N THR A 116 6.15 -6.00 7.21
CA THR A 116 7.42 -5.46 7.76
C THR A 116 7.26 -4.11 8.46
N GLY A 117 6.13 -3.42 8.24
CA GLY A 117 5.84 -2.14 8.89
C GLY A 117 5.82 -0.91 7.98
N LYS A 118 5.77 -1.07 6.65
CA LYS A 118 5.75 0.04 5.68
C LYS A 118 4.64 1.08 5.98
N THR A 119 3.38 0.62 6.03
CA THR A 119 2.22 1.45 6.38
C THR A 119 2.36 2.10 7.76
N THR A 120 2.87 1.35 8.74
CA THR A 120 3.09 1.88 10.10
C THR A 120 4.14 2.98 10.11
N PHE A 121 5.23 2.82 9.36
CA PHE A 121 6.26 3.85 9.21
C PHE A 121 5.70 5.12 8.57
N LEU A 122 4.92 5.01 7.48
CA LEU A 122 4.25 6.16 6.86
C LEU A 122 3.28 6.84 7.84
N ARG A 123 2.53 6.07 8.62
CA ARG A 123 1.61 6.60 9.62
C ARG A 123 2.35 7.38 10.71
N TYR A 124 3.44 6.83 11.23
CA TYR A 124 4.29 7.51 12.22
C TYR A 124 4.86 8.84 11.67
N MET A 125 5.28 8.85 10.41
CA MET A 125 5.74 10.07 9.74
C MET A 125 4.61 11.11 9.62
N ALA A 126 3.45 10.70 9.12
CA ALA A 126 2.28 11.56 8.99
C ALA A 126 1.84 12.17 10.32
N MET A 127 2.12 11.47 11.42
CA MET A 127 1.79 11.92 12.76
C MET A 127 2.89 12.76 13.42
N HIS A 128 3.99 13.06 12.73
CA HIS A 128 5.18 13.69 13.32
C HIS A 128 5.69 12.97 14.58
N ALA A 129 5.46 11.66 14.68
CA ALA A 129 5.86 10.83 15.82
C ALA A 129 7.35 10.42 15.76
N ILE A 130 8.05 10.81 14.69
CA ILE A 130 9.47 10.54 14.48
C ILE A 130 10.26 11.83 14.68
N ASP A 131 11.25 11.78 15.57
CA ASP A 131 12.15 12.90 15.81
C ASP A 131 12.91 13.28 14.53
N GLY A 132 13.05 14.59 14.31
CA GLY A 132 13.73 15.15 13.14
C GLY A 132 12.82 15.67 12.03
N ILE A 133 11.51 15.38 12.10
CA ILE A 133 10.52 15.98 11.20
C ILE A 133 10.23 17.43 11.62
N PRO A 134 10.40 18.43 10.73
CA PRO A 134 10.09 19.83 11.04
C PRO A 134 8.60 20.03 11.40
N LYS A 135 8.31 20.81 12.45
CA LYS A 135 6.93 21.05 12.92
C LYS A 135 6.04 21.76 11.90
N ASN A 136 6.63 22.52 10.99
CA ASN A 136 5.95 23.24 9.92
C ASN A 136 5.85 22.44 8.61
N CYS A 137 6.40 21.22 8.56
CA CYS A 137 6.30 20.37 7.38
C CYS A 137 4.87 19.84 7.25
N GLN A 138 4.21 20.12 6.13
CA GLN A 138 2.90 19.54 5.85
C GLN A 138 3.07 18.14 5.26
N ILE A 139 2.74 17.12 6.05
CA ILE A 139 2.79 15.72 5.63
C ILE A 139 1.35 15.22 5.41
N LEU A 140 1.08 14.67 4.23
CA LEU A 140 -0.23 14.08 3.93
C LEU A 140 -0.08 12.60 3.58
N HIS A 141 -0.77 11.75 4.34
CA HIS A 141 -0.82 10.32 4.11
C HIS A 141 -2.17 9.87 3.56
N VAL A 142 -2.12 9.20 2.40
CA VAL A 142 -3.30 8.64 1.74
C VAL A 142 -3.45 7.17 2.13
N GLU A 143 -4.06 6.92 3.29
CA GLU A 143 -4.30 5.56 3.81
C GLU A 143 -5.79 5.15 3.74
N GLN A 144 -6.71 6.11 3.75
CA GLN A 144 -8.13 5.85 3.94
C GLN A 144 -8.99 6.44 2.81
N GLU A 145 -10.08 5.72 2.53
CA GLU A 145 -11.14 6.19 1.63
C GLU A 145 -11.84 7.43 2.20
N VAL A 146 -12.31 8.31 1.32
CA VAL A 146 -13.19 9.41 1.74
C VAL A 146 -14.50 8.84 2.28
N VAL A 147 -15.01 9.43 3.36
CA VAL A 147 -16.34 9.10 3.91
C VAL A 147 -17.42 9.43 2.86
N GLY A 148 -18.33 8.49 2.64
CA GLY A 148 -19.43 8.70 1.70
C GLY A 148 -20.51 9.62 2.29
N ASP A 149 -20.67 10.80 1.72
CA ASP A 149 -21.66 11.81 2.07
C ASP A 149 -22.40 12.35 0.83
N ASP A 150 -23.20 13.41 1.02
CA ASP A 150 -23.95 14.08 -0.04
C ASP A 150 -23.10 15.05 -0.89
N THR A 151 -21.84 15.27 -0.52
CA THR A 151 -20.92 16.15 -1.24
C THR A 151 -20.55 15.52 -2.59
N SER A 152 -20.48 16.31 -3.66
CA SER A 152 -20.04 15.78 -4.97
C SER A 152 -18.54 15.42 -4.95
N ALA A 153 -18.11 14.52 -5.83
CA ALA A 153 -16.69 14.16 -5.94
C ALA A 153 -15.79 15.39 -6.20
N LEU A 154 -16.22 16.30 -7.09
CA LEU A 154 -15.52 17.54 -7.37
C LEU A 154 -15.47 18.46 -6.15
N GLN A 155 -16.61 18.67 -5.49
CA GLN A 155 -16.66 19.53 -4.31
C GLN A 155 -15.85 18.95 -3.16
N CYS A 156 -15.78 17.63 -3.02
CA CYS A 156 -14.94 16.97 -2.03
C CYS A 156 -13.45 17.28 -2.22
N VAL A 157 -12.97 17.36 -3.46
CA VAL A 157 -11.59 17.73 -3.76
C VAL A 157 -11.38 19.23 -3.50
N LEU A 158 -12.32 20.09 -3.91
CA LEU A 158 -12.25 21.52 -3.67
C LEU A 158 -12.28 21.89 -2.18
N ASN A 159 -13.04 21.15 -1.37
CA ASN A 159 -13.13 21.35 0.08
C ASN A 159 -11.83 20.99 0.82
N ALA A 160 -10.85 20.38 0.15
CA ALA A 160 -9.52 20.17 0.68
C ALA A 160 -8.78 21.50 0.91
N ASP A 161 -9.12 22.50 0.11
CA ASP A 161 -8.65 23.87 0.27
C ASP A 161 -9.49 24.60 1.31
N VAL A 162 -9.12 24.41 2.57
CA VAL A 162 -9.82 25.00 3.71
C VAL A 162 -9.83 26.52 3.63
N GLU A 163 -8.72 27.13 3.17
CA GLU A 163 -8.60 28.58 3.03
C GLU A 163 -9.58 29.10 1.96
N ARG A 164 -9.57 28.52 0.75
CA ARG A 164 -10.50 28.89 -0.32
C ARG A 164 -11.95 28.71 0.11
N PHE A 165 -12.27 27.60 0.78
CA PHE A 165 -13.62 27.34 1.28
C PHE A 165 -14.09 28.40 2.28
N GLN A 166 -13.22 28.79 3.23
CA GLN A 166 -13.53 29.82 4.22
C GLN A 166 -13.70 31.20 3.57
N LEU A 167 -12.82 31.57 2.64
CA LEU A 167 -12.88 32.84 1.93
C LEU A 167 -14.16 32.97 1.10
N LEU A 168 -14.55 31.94 0.34
CA LEU A 168 -15.80 31.94 -0.43
C LEU A 168 -17.05 31.99 0.47
N LYS A 169 -17.00 31.31 1.62
CA LYS A 169 -18.11 31.35 2.59
C LYS A 169 -18.28 32.74 3.20
N GLU A 170 -17.17 33.39 3.55
CA GLU A 170 -17.18 34.74 4.09
C GLU A 170 -17.54 35.78 3.00
N GLU A 171 -17.08 35.60 1.77
CA GLU A 171 -17.46 36.42 0.61
C GLU A 171 -18.98 36.38 0.38
N ALA A 172 -19.58 35.20 0.34
CA ALA A 172 -21.03 35.04 0.20
C ALA A 172 -21.80 35.71 1.36
N ARG A 173 -21.30 35.58 2.60
CA ARG A 173 -21.90 36.19 3.78
C ARG A 173 -21.83 37.71 3.74
N LEU A 174 -20.66 38.28 3.42
CA LEU A 174 -20.45 39.72 3.37
C LEU A 174 -21.19 40.36 2.20
N THR A 175 -21.28 39.66 1.06
CA THR A 175 -22.08 40.10 -0.10
C THR A 175 -23.57 40.18 0.26
N GLU A 176 -24.09 39.19 0.98
CA GLU A 176 -25.48 39.22 1.44
C GLU A 176 -25.70 40.33 2.48
N LEU A 177 -24.77 40.51 3.42
CA LEU A 177 -24.82 41.61 4.40
C LEU A 177 -24.80 42.99 3.72
N GLN A 178 -23.96 43.16 2.70
CA GLN A 178 -23.91 44.38 1.90
C GLN A 178 -25.25 44.66 1.22
N ARG A 179 -25.87 43.64 0.60
CA ARG A 179 -27.21 43.78 0.01
C ARG A 179 -28.24 44.20 1.04
N VAL A 180 -28.29 43.57 2.22
CA VAL A 180 -29.23 43.92 3.29
C VAL A 180 -29.05 45.39 3.72
N LEU A 181 -27.80 45.83 3.91
CA LEU A 181 -27.47 47.21 4.27
C LEU A 181 -27.78 48.23 3.15
N GLU A 182 -27.79 47.81 1.89
CA GLU A 182 -28.20 48.64 0.74
C GLU A 182 -29.73 48.77 0.63
N PHE A 183 -30.49 47.74 1.00
CA PHE A 183 -31.96 47.73 0.97
C PHE A 183 -32.62 48.35 2.21
N GLU A 184 -31.94 48.42 3.35
CA GLU A 184 -32.34 49.28 4.49
C GLU A 184 -32.19 50.76 4.11
N THR A 185 -33.20 51.26 3.40
CA THR A 185 -33.42 52.69 3.23
C THR A 185 -33.99 53.28 4.53
N PRO A 186 -33.50 54.45 4.98
CA PRO A 186 -33.94 55.06 6.23
C PRO A 186 -35.38 55.54 6.08
N THR A 187 -36.33 54.69 6.43
CA THR A 187 -37.71 55.10 6.63
C THR A 187 -37.80 55.74 8.01
N GLU A 188 -37.90 57.06 7.97
CA GLU A 188 -38.34 57.95 9.05
C GLU A 188 -37.36 58.16 10.21
N LYS A 189 -36.85 59.40 10.25
CA LYS A 189 -36.34 60.14 11.41
C LYS A 189 -36.65 59.47 12.76
N SER A 190 -35.68 58.76 13.30
CA SER A 190 -35.58 58.61 14.75
C SER A 190 -34.13 58.83 15.15
N ASP A 191 -33.96 59.67 16.17
CA ASP A 191 -32.68 60.04 16.78
C ASP A 191 -32.00 58.80 17.39
N MET A 192 -31.31 58.01 16.58
CA MET A 192 -30.43 56.94 17.05
C MET A 192 -28.96 57.39 17.05
N LYS A 193 -28.27 56.97 18.10
CA LYS A 193 -26.89 57.35 18.45
C LYS A 193 -25.90 56.91 17.36
N PRO A 194 -24.73 57.58 17.22
CA PRO A 194 -23.74 57.31 16.17
C PRO A 194 -23.02 55.94 16.26
N ASP A 195 -23.29 55.12 17.28
CA ASP A 195 -22.53 53.90 17.58
C ASP A 195 -23.06 52.63 16.88
N GLU A 196 -24.16 52.70 16.11
CA GLU A 196 -24.76 51.55 15.40
C GLU A 196 -24.85 51.75 13.87
N ALA A 197 -24.02 52.63 13.30
CA ALA A 197 -23.75 52.55 11.86
C ALA A 197 -22.91 51.29 11.61
N LEU A 198 -23.58 50.16 11.36
CA LEU A 198 -22.95 48.96 10.79
C LEU A 198 -22.14 49.38 9.57
N ASP A 199 -20.82 49.30 9.72
CA ASP A 199 -19.86 50.07 8.94
C ASP A 199 -19.76 49.51 7.50
N LYS A 200 -20.58 50.04 6.59
CA LYS A 200 -20.62 49.67 5.15
C LYS A 200 -19.22 49.72 4.52
N ASP A 201 -18.42 50.69 4.96
CA ASP A 201 -17.03 50.85 4.52
C ASP A 201 -16.15 49.69 5.02
N ALA A 202 -16.36 49.20 6.24
CA ALA A 202 -15.63 48.06 6.78
C ALA A 202 -15.99 46.73 6.06
N VAL A 203 -17.26 46.54 5.70
CA VAL A 203 -17.70 45.38 4.88
C VAL A 203 -17.05 45.41 3.50
N SER A 204 -17.04 46.58 2.85
CA SER A 204 -16.42 46.76 1.53
C SER A 204 -14.91 46.54 1.56
N GLN A 205 -14.21 47.07 2.57
CA GLN A 205 -12.76 46.85 2.74
C GLN A 205 -12.43 45.38 2.97
N LYS A 206 -13.25 44.65 3.74
CA LYS A 206 -13.07 43.20 3.95
C LYS A 206 -13.31 42.41 2.67
N LEU A 207 -14.35 42.74 1.88
CA LEU A 207 -14.58 42.12 0.58
C LEU A 207 -13.41 42.35 -0.37
N GLU A 208 -12.85 43.56 -0.43
CA GLU A 208 -11.67 43.85 -1.24
C GLU A 208 -10.45 43.01 -0.81
N GLN A 209 -10.23 42.83 0.50
CA GLN A 209 -9.17 41.96 1.03
C GLN A 209 -9.41 40.49 0.65
N ILE A 210 -10.64 40.01 0.74
CA ILE A 210 -11.00 38.64 0.35
C ILE A 210 -10.81 38.43 -1.15
N TYR A 211 -11.26 39.35 -2.00
CA TYR A 211 -11.05 39.23 -3.44
C TYR A 211 -9.56 39.24 -3.82
N LYS A 212 -8.75 40.10 -3.20
CA LYS A 212 -7.28 40.08 -3.38
C LYS A 212 -6.68 38.74 -2.96
N ARG A 213 -7.14 38.15 -1.85
CA ARG A 213 -6.65 36.83 -1.42
C ARG A 213 -7.14 35.71 -2.33
N LEU A 214 -8.40 35.72 -2.78
CA LEU A 214 -8.95 34.77 -3.74
C LEU A 214 -8.22 34.80 -5.09
N GLU A 215 -7.85 35.99 -5.57
CA GLU A 215 -7.02 36.17 -6.77
C GLU A 215 -5.60 35.63 -6.54
N PHE A 216 -4.99 35.92 -5.39
CA PHE A 216 -3.66 35.44 -5.04
C PHE A 216 -3.57 33.90 -4.98
N ILE A 217 -4.61 33.24 -4.45
CA ILE A 217 -4.67 31.77 -4.37
C ILE A 217 -5.15 31.10 -5.67
N ASP A 218 -5.38 31.88 -6.73
CA ASP A 218 -5.90 31.43 -8.02
C ASP A 218 -7.18 30.56 -7.85
N ALA A 219 -8.12 31.07 -7.06
CA ALA A 219 -9.34 30.35 -6.68
C ALA A 219 -10.25 30.00 -7.87
N ASP A 220 -10.16 30.75 -8.97
CA ASP A 220 -10.92 30.57 -10.20
C ASP A 220 -10.40 29.37 -11.01
N SER A 221 -9.09 29.11 -11.03
CA SER A 221 -8.52 27.93 -11.71
C SER A 221 -8.73 26.63 -10.93
N ALA A 222 -8.99 26.73 -9.62
CA ALA A 222 -9.10 25.59 -8.71
C ALA A 222 -10.09 24.52 -9.19
N GLU A 223 -11.26 24.92 -9.71
CA GLU A 223 -12.26 23.98 -10.23
C GLU A 223 -11.73 23.21 -11.45
N SER A 224 -11.08 23.90 -12.38
CA SER A 224 -10.49 23.29 -13.57
C SER A 224 -9.35 22.33 -13.21
N ARG A 225 -8.49 22.72 -12.24
CA ARG A 225 -7.42 21.86 -11.71
C ARG A 225 -7.99 20.59 -11.05
N ALA A 226 -8.96 20.74 -10.15
CA ALA A 226 -9.61 19.61 -9.49
C ALA A 226 -10.32 18.67 -10.48
N ALA A 227 -11.04 19.23 -11.46
CA ALA A 227 -11.70 18.47 -12.53
C ALA A 227 -10.70 17.71 -13.41
N SER A 228 -9.54 18.31 -13.69
CA SER A 228 -8.47 17.69 -14.49
C SER A 228 -7.81 16.51 -13.76
N ILE A 229 -7.54 16.66 -12.45
CA ILE A 229 -7.01 15.57 -11.61
C ILE A 229 -8.01 14.41 -11.56
N LEU A 230 -9.30 14.72 -11.31
CA LEU A 230 -10.36 13.70 -11.30
C LEU A 230 -10.50 13.02 -12.66
N ALA A 231 -10.45 13.77 -13.77
CA ALA A 231 -10.50 13.20 -15.12
C ALA A 231 -9.32 12.24 -15.37
N GLY A 232 -8.12 12.59 -14.93
CA GLY A 232 -6.93 11.74 -14.98
C GLY A 232 -7.08 10.43 -14.21
N LEU A 233 -7.76 10.47 -13.06
CA LEU A 233 -8.13 9.30 -12.25
C LEU A 233 -9.38 8.56 -12.77
N SER A 234 -9.75 8.82 -14.03
CA SER A 234 -10.86 8.21 -14.77
C SER A 234 -12.27 8.59 -14.30
N PHE A 235 -12.46 9.75 -13.68
CA PHE A 235 -13.80 10.28 -13.41
C PHE A 235 -14.35 11.05 -14.61
N THR A 236 -15.48 10.60 -15.13
CA THR A 236 -16.21 11.36 -16.17
C THR A 236 -16.81 12.65 -15.61
N PRO A 237 -17.12 13.66 -16.45
CA PRO A 237 -17.76 14.90 -15.99
C PRO A 237 -19.07 14.66 -15.22
N GLU A 238 -19.83 13.62 -15.58
CA GLU A 238 -21.01 13.22 -14.84
C GLU A 238 -20.68 12.67 -13.45
N MET A 239 -19.63 11.83 -13.36
CA MET A 239 -19.18 11.27 -12.09
C MET A 239 -18.65 12.35 -11.15
N GLN A 240 -17.94 13.34 -11.67
CA GLN A 240 -17.44 14.46 -10.87
C GLN A 240 -18.56 15.20 -10.10
N ARG A 241 -19.78 15.23 -10.64
CA ARG A 241 -20.96 15.86 -10.04
C ARG A 241 -21.76 14.92 -9.13
N LYS A 242 -21.48 13.61 -9.13
CA LYS A 242 -22.21 12.65 -8.30
C LYS A 242 -21.76 12.71 -6.83
N PRO A 243 -22.69 12.47 -5.87
CA PRO A 243 -22.35 12.41 -4.44
C PRO A 243 -21.36 11.29 -4.10
N THR A 244 -20.45 11.54 -3.16
CA THR A 244 -19.40 10.58 -2.75
C THR A 244 -20.00 9.26 -2.20
N LYS A 245 -21.17 9.29 -1.55
CA LYS A 245 -21.88 8.09 -1.05
C LYS A 245 -22.32 7.10 -2.13
N THR A 246 -22.40 7.53 -3.40
CA THR A 246 -22.80 6.67 -4.52
C THR A 246 -21.65 5.84 -5.08
N PHE A 247 -20.41 6.16 -4.70
CA PHE A 247 -19.21 5.49 -5.17
C PHE A 247 -18.86 4.28 -4.32
N SER A 248 -18.27 3.26 -4.95
CA SER A 248 -17.69 2.13 -4.22
C SER A 248 -16.42 2.56 -3.48
N GLY A 249 -15.93 1.71 -2.58
CA GLY A 249 -14.75 2.03 -1.78
C GLY A 249 -13.51 2.38 -2.61
N GLY A 250 -13.22 1.60 -3.65
CA GLY A 250 -12.12 1.90 -4.57
C GLY A 250 -12.25 3.26 -5.28
N TRP A 251 -13.47 3.68 -5.65
CA TRP A 251 -13.69 5.02 -6.21
C TRP A 251 -13.51 6.11 -5.15
N ARG A 252 -13.97 5.89 -3.90
CA ARG A 252 -13.74 6.83 -2.78
C ARG A 252 -12.25 6.93 -2.42
N MET A 253 -11.47 5.86 -2.57
CA MET A 253 -10.01 5.90 -2.47
C MET A 253 -9.40 6.79 -3.56
N ARG A 254 -9.91 6.71 -4.81
CA ARG A 254 -9.46 7.60 -5.88
C ARG A 254 -9.77 9.08 -5.59
N ILE A 255 -10.91 9.38 -4.96
CA ILE A 255 -11.22 10.74 -4.50
C ILE A 255 -10.22 11.18 -3.41
N ALA A 256 -9.85 10.29 -2.47
CA ALA A 256 -8.85 10.59 -1.46
C ALA A 256 -7.48 10.90 -2.08
N LEU A 257 -7.08 10.14 -3.10
CA LEU A 257 -5.88 10.41 -3.88
C LEU A 257 -5.98 11.75 -4.63
N ALA A 258 -7.09 12.03 -5.31
CA ALA A 258 -7.32 13.30 -6.00
C ALA A 258 -7.19 14.50 -5.04
N ARG A 259 -7.75 14.36 -3.84
CA ARG A 259 -7.65 15.34 -2.77
C ARG A 259 -6.20 15.60 -2.37
N ALA A 260 -5.41 14.55 -2.23
CA ALA A 260 -4.02 14.66 -1.83
C ALA A 260 -3.14 15.29 -2.91
N LEU A 261 -3.38 14.95 -4.18
CA LEU A 261 -2.70 15.57 -5.31
C LEU A 261 -3.08 17.06 -5.44
N PHE A 262 -4.32 17.42 -5.14
CA PHE A 262 -4.78 18.82 -5.18
C PHE A 262 -4.22 19.68 -4.06
N ILE A 263 -3.97 19.10 -2.87
CA ILE A 263 -3.37 19.81 -1.72
C ILE A 263 -1.92 20.21 -1.98
N GLU A 264 -1.17 19.38 -2.71
CA GLU A 264 0.28 19.59 -2.93
C GLU A 264 1.07 19.78 -1.62
N PRO A 265 1.04 18.81 -0.68
CA PRO A 265 1.77 18.89 0.60
C PRO A 265 3.30 18.90 0.42
N ASP A 266 4.05 19.32 1.43
CA ASP A 266 5.53 19.30 1.41
C ASP A 266 6.09 17.88 1.29
N LEU A 267 5.44 16.93 1.96
CA LEU A 267 5.72 15.51 1.85
C LEU A 267 4.42 14.72 1.61
N LEU A 268 4.30 14.14 0.43
CA LEU A 268 3.18 13.27 0.08
C LEU A 268 3.53 11.79 0.37
N LEU A 269 2.70 11.10 1.14
CA LEU A 269 2.85 9.68 1.45
C LEU A 269 1.73 8.87 0.79
N LEU A 270 2.10 7.97 -0.11
CA LEU A 270 1.18 7.13 -0.88
C LEU A 270 1.39 5.66 -0.49
N ASP A 271 0.39 5.05 0.13
CA ASP A 271 0.44 3.62 0.46
C ASP A 271 -0.30 2.79 -0.59
N GLU A 272 0.44 2.08 -1.44
CA GLU A 272 -0.10 1.19 -2.48
C GLU A 272 -1.16 1.84 -3.39
N PRO A 273 -0.89 3.03 -3.98
CA PRO A 273 -1.91 3.82 -4.69
C PRO A 273 -2.42 3.12 -5.96
N THR A 274 -1.65 2.20 -6.54
CA THR A 274 -1.97 1.52 -7.81
C THR A 274 -3.01 0.40 -7.65
N ASN A 275 -3.22 -0.14 -6.45
CA ASN A 275 -4.08 -1.31 -6.23
C ASN A 275 -5.56 -1.07 -6.52
N HIS A 276 -6.01 0.19 -6.48
CA HIS A 276 -7.40 0.57 -6.78
C HIS A 276 -7.54 1.33 -8.12
N LEU A 277 -6.45 1.43 -8.88
CA LEU A 277 -6.39 2.11 -10.16
C LEU A 277 -6.47 1.10 -11.31
N ASP A 278 -7.10 1.54 -12.40
CA ASP A 278 -7.01 0.82 -13.67
C ASP A 278 -5.76 1.28 -14.42
N LEU A 279 -5.40 0.54 -15.47
CA LEU A 279 -4.19 0.82 -16.24
C LEU A 279 -4.10 2.28 -16.73
N HIS A 280 -5.22 2.86 -17.17
CA HIS A 280 -5.25 4.24 -17.65
C HIS A 280 -4.94 5.23 -16.52
N ALA A 281 -5.57 5.06 -15.36
CA ALA A 281 -5.31 5.91 -14.20
C ALA A 281 -3.89 5.73 -13.64
N VAL A 282 -3.32 4.52 -13.68
CA VAL A 282 -1.92 4.27 -13.29
C VAL A 282 -0.96 5.04 -14.19
N LEU A 283 -1.09 4.93 -15.52
CA LEU A 283 -0.23 5.63 -16.48
C LEU A 283 -0.34 7.15 -16.35
N TRP A 284 -1.55 7.66 -16.09
CA TRP A 284 -1.76 9.07 -15.81
C TRP A 284 -1.05 9.50 -14.52
N LEU A 285 -1.21 8.72 -13.44
CA LEU A 285 -0.58 8.99 -12.16
C LEU A 285 0.95 8.97 -12.26
N GLU A 286 1.53 8.04 -13.02
CA GLU A 286 2.97 8.02 -13.31
C GLU A 286 3.42 9.32 -13.97
N THR A 287 2.74 9.73 -15.04
CA THR A 287 3.06 10.96 -15.77
C THR A 287 2.91 12.21 -14.89
N TYR A 288 1.94 12.20 -13.98
CA TYR A 288 1.69 13.29 -13.05
C TYR A 288 2.76 13.35 -11.95
N LEU A 289 3.10 12.22 -11.32
CA LEU A 289 4.11 12.14 -10.25
C LEU A 289 5.53 12.40 -10.75
N VAL A 290 5.86 12.08 -11.99
CA VAL A 290 7.16 12.44 -12.60
C VAL A 290 7.38 13.95 -12.62
N LYS A 291 6.31 14.74 -12.77
CA LYS A 291 6.35 16.21 -12.80
C LYS A 291 6.14 16.84 -11.41
N TRP A 292 6.00 16.02 -10.37
CA TRP A 292 5.73 16.50 -9.03
C TRP A 292 6.93 17.31 -8.51
N PRO A 293 6.72 18.56 -8.04
CA PRO A 293 7.84 19.43 -7.68
C PRO A 293 8.36 19.20 -6.25
N LYS A 294 7.60 18.50 -5.40
CA LYS A 294 7.89 18.32 -3.96
C LYS A 294 8.37 16.90 -3.65
N THR A 295 8.57 16.57 -2.40
CA THR A 295 8.99 15.21 -2.00
C THR A 295 7.78 14.30 -1.86
N PHE A 296 7.90 13.03 -2.29
CA PHE A 296 6.93 12.00 -1.93
C PHE A 296 7.59 10.67 -1.60
N ILE A 297 6.89 9.86 -0.81
CA ILE A 297 7.19 8.45 -0.59
C ILE A 297 6.03 7.63 -1.11
N VAL A 298 6.31 6.65 -1.97
CA VAL A 298 5.32 5.71 -2.47
C VAL A 298 5.68 4.28 -2.09
N VAL A 299 4.74 3.57 -1.47
CA VAL A 299 4.80 2.12 -1.30
C VAL A 299 4.14 1.50 -2.52
N SER A 300 4.87 0.64 -3.23
CA SER A 300 4.34 -0.06 -4.39
C SER A 300 5.10 -1.37 -4.59
N HIS A 301 4.36 -2.39 -5.02
CA HIS A 301 4.94 -3.64 -5.54
C HIS A 301 5.10 -3.63 -7.07
N ALA A 302 4.63 -2.58 -7.76
CA ALA A 302 4.74 -2.46 -9.21
C ALA A 302 6.12 -1.93 -9.62
N ARG A 303 6.97 -2.80 -10.17
CA ARG A 303 8.35 -2.49 -10.55
C ARG A 303 8.45 -1.40 -11.62
N GLU A 304 7.63 -1.49 -12.67
CA GLU A 304 7.62 -0.52 -13.78
C GLU A 304 7.22 0.89 -13.28
N PHE A 305 6.23 0.96 -12.40
CA PHE A 305 5.80 2.20 -11.76
C PHE A 305 6.94 2.83 -10.94
N LEU A 306 7.60 2.03 -10.09
CA LEU A 306 8.73 2.51 -9.28
C LEU A 306 9.87 3.00 -10.18
N ASN A 307 10.27 2.24 -11.18
CA ASN A 307 11.35 2.61 -12.11
C ASN A 307 11.09 3.93 -12.84
N THR A 308 9.82 4.25 -13.11
CA THR A 308 9.45 5.47 -13.83
C THR A 308 9.40 6.69 -12.90
N VAL A 309 8.92 6.50 -11.67
CA VAL A 309 8.47 7.60 -10.82
C VAL A 309 9.49 7.98 -9.73
N VAL A 310 10.30 7.02 -9.25
CA VAL A 310 11.17 7.23 -8.08
C VAL A 310 12.62 7.51 -8.45
N THR A 311 13.32 8.26 -7.61
CA THR A 311 14.76 8.57 -7.74
C THR A 311 15.61 7.77 -6.77
N ASP A 312 15.01 7.29 -5.68
CA ASP A 312 15.68 6.60 -4.59
C ASP A 312 14.75 5.52 -4.01
N ILE A 313 15.33 4.44 -3.49
CA ILE A 313 14.61 3.34 -2.86
C ILE A 313 14.93 3.28 -1.38
N LEU A 314 13.89 3.28 -0.54
CA LEU A 314 13.95 2.96 0.88
C LEU A 314 13.57 1.50 1.05
N HIS A 315 14.50 0.67 1.51
CA HIS A 315 14.27 -0.75 1.68
C HIS A 315 14.13 -1.09 3.17
N LEU A 316 12.98 -1.64 3.54
CA LEU A 316 12.69 -2.10 4.89
C LEU A 316 12.81 -3.63 4.98
N GLN A 317 13.94 -4.10 5.50
CA GLN A 317 14.23 -5.52 5.70
C GLN A 317 14.88 -5.75 7.07
N ALA A 318 14.49 -6.84 7.76
CA ALA A 318 15.07 -7.24 9.05
C ALA A 318 15.12 -6.10 10.09
N GLN A 319 14.04 -5.34 10.20
CA GLN A 319 13.89 -4.20 11.11
C GLN A 319 14.85 -3.02 10.85
N LYS A 320 15.53 -3.01 9.70
CA LYS A 320 16.43 -1.93 9.29
C LYS A 320 15.87 -1.24 8.05
N LEU A 321 15.96 0.08 8.04
CA LEU A 321 15.62 0.92 6.89
C LEU A 321 16.93 1.33 6.20
N THR A 322 17.13 0.95 4.95
CA THR A 322 18.32 1.27 4.17
C THR A 322 17.96 2.04 2.91
N SER A 323 18.70 3.12 2.63
CA SER A 323 18.49 3.96 1.45
C SER A 323 19.42 3.55 0.31
N TYR A 324 18.86 3.43 -0.89
CA TYR A 324 19.57 3.17 -2.14
C TYR A 324 19.28 4.30 -3.12
N LYS A 325 20.32 4.77 -3.81
CA LYS A 325 20.18 5.78 -4.87
C LYS A 325 19.91 5.09 -6.21
N GLY A 326 18.95 5.61 -6.97
CA GLY A 326 18.55 5.06 -8.26
C GLY A 326 17.16 4.43 -8.24
N ASP A 327 16.80 3.87 -9.38
CA ASP A 327 15.53 3.17 -9.62
C ASP A 327 15.48 1.78 -8.95
N TYR A 328 14.36 1.08 -9.12
CA TYR A 328 14.16 -0.25 -8.55
C TYR A 328 15.13 -1.28 -9.13
N ASP A 329 15.45 -1.22 -10.43
CA ASP A 329 16.39 -2.13 -11.07
C ASP A 329 17.82 -1.97 -10.53
N THR A 330 18.25 -0.72 -10.31
CA THR A 330 19.53 -0.40 -9.69
C THR A 330 19.58 -0.94 -8.26
N PHE A 331 18.51 -0.74 -7.49
CA PHE A 331 18.36 -1.27 -6.14
C PHE A 331 18.52 -2.80 -6.12
N GLU A 332 17.77 -3.54 -6.94
CA GLU A 332 17.81 -5.01 -6.96
C GLU A 332 19.21 -5.52 -7.33
N ARG A 333 19.85 -4.91 -8.34
CA ARG A 333 21.22 -5.28 -8.72
C ARG A 333 22.21 -5.04 -7.57
N THR A 334 22.17 -3.86 -6.95
CA THR A 334 23.05 -3.53 -5.83
C THR A 334 22.81 -4.44 -4.63
N ARG A 335 21.55 -4.77 -4.33
CA ARG A 335 21.17 -5.70 -3.27
C ARG A 335 21.69 -7.10 -3.55
N GLU A 336 21.50 -7.62 -4.76
CA GLU A 336 22.03 -8.94 -5.16
C GLU A 336 23.56 -9.01 -5.03
N GLU A 337 24.27 -7.97 -5.45
CA GLU A 337 25.73 -7.88 -5.31
C GLU A 337 26.16 -7.85 -3.84
N GLN A 338 25.47 -7.08 -2.99
CA GLN A 338 25.70 -7.03 -1.56
C GLN A 338 25.47 -8.40 -0.91
N LEU A 339 24.38 -9.09 -1.24
CA LEU A 339 24.08 -10.44 -0.73
C LEU A 339 25.13 -11.45 -1.17
N LYS A 340 25.54 -11.44 -2.46
CA LYS A 340 26.60 -12.32 -2.97
C LYS A 340 27.94 -12.07 -2.25
N ASN A 341 28.27 -10.81 -1.95
CA ASN A 341 29.48 -10.45 -1.23
C ASN A 341 29.43 -10.85 0.25
N GLN A 342 28.29 -10.66 0.91
CA GLN A 342 28.07 -11.12 2.28
C GLN A 342 28.14 -12.64 2.38
N GLN A 343 27.49 -13.37 1.47
CA GLN A 343 27.54 -14.84 1.44
C GLN A 343 28.99 -15.34 1.27
N LYS A 344 29.76 -14.77 0.34
CA LYS A 344 31.18 -15.12 0.18
C LYS A 344 32.00 -14.82 1.43
N ALA A 345 31.74 -13.70 2.09
CA ALA A 345 32.41 -13.33 3.33
C ALA A 345 32.08 -14.33 4.46
N ILE A 346 30.81 -14.70 4.62
CA ILE A 346 30.35 -15.71 5.58
C ILE A 346 31.00 -17.06 5.27
N ASP A 347 30.91 -17.56 4.04
CA ASP A 347 31.52 -18.83 3.63
C ASP A 347 33.04 -18.85 3.88
N SER A 348 33.74 -17.74 3.61
CA SER A 348 35.18 -17.63 3.86
C SER A 348 35.52 -17.63 5.35
N SER A 349 34.68 -16.99 6.17
CA SER A 349 34.80 -16.93 7.62
C SER A 349 34.50 -18.29 8.25
N GLU A 350 33.45 -18.99 7.78
CA GLU A 350 33.11 -20.34 8.21
C GLU A 350 34.21 -21.34 7.86
N LYS A 351 34.77 -21.29 6.65
CA LYS A 351 35.92 -22.13 6.27
C LYS A 351 37.14 -21.85 7.14
N ALA A 352 37.42 -20.57 7.44
CA ALA A 352 38.52 -20.20 8.32
C ALA A 352 38.31 -20.68 9.76
N LYS A 353 37.09 -20.54 10.30
CA LYS A 353 36.69 -21.08 11.61
C LYS A 353 36.82 -22.59 11.64
N ALA A 354 36.29 -23.30 10.65
CA ALA A 354 36.36 -24.75 10.56
C ALA A 354 37.80 -25.25 10.48
N HIS A 355 38.67 -24.60 9.70
CA HIS A 355 40.09 -24.94 9.63
C HIS A 355 40.81 -24.74 10.97
N MET A 356 40.53 -23.62 11.66
CA MET A 356 41.10 -23.38 12.99
C MET A 356 40.55 -24.37 14.04
N GLN A 357 39.27 -24.71 13.96
CA GLN A 357 38.62 -25.67 14.85
C GLN A 357 39.21 -27.08 14.67
N ALA A 358 39.41 -27.52 13.43
CA ALA A 358 40.06 -28.81 13.14
C ALA A 358 41.49 -28.89 13.71
N PHE A 359 42.23 -27.77 13.71
CA PHE A 359 43.54 -27.69 14.37
C PHE A 359 43.44 -27.80 15.88
N VAL A 360 42.47 -27.09 16.48
CA VAL A 360 42.20 -27.14 17.92
C VAL A 360 41.85 -28.57 18.33
N ASP A 361 40.91 -29.23 17.64
CA ASP A 361 40.45 -30.57 17.96
C ASP A 361 41.57 -31.62 17.85
N LYS A 362 42.40 -31.50 16.80
CA LYS A 362 43.53 -32.41 16.57
C LYS A 362 44.65 -32.27 17.60
N PHE A 363 44.88 -31.06 18.12
CA PHE A 363 46.01 -30.77 19.02
C PHE A 363 45.60 -30.43 20.46
N ARG A 364 44.31 -30.58 20.81
CA ARG A 364 43.75 -30.21 22.13
C ARG A 364 44.46 -30.89 23.30
N TYR A 365 44.89 -32.13 23.12
CA TYR A 365 45.54 -32.95 24.15
C TYR A 365 47.07 -32.92 24.09
N ASN A 366 47.66 -32.11 23.21
CA ASN A 366 49.12 -32.03 23.06
C ASN A 366 49.70 -30.86 23.85
N ALA A 367 50.31 -31.16 25.00
CA ALA A 367 50.87 -30.17 25.93
C ALA A 367 51.91 -29.23 25.29
N LYS A 368 52.70 -29.68 24.30
CA LYS A 368 53.73 -28.84 23.64
C LYS A 368 53.15 -27.76 22.73
N ARG A 369 51.87 -27.88 22.34
CA ARG A 369 51.19 -26.94 21.42
C ARG A 369 50.06 -26.14 22.09
N ALA A 370 49.97 -26.21 23.42
CA ALA A 370 48.91 -25.58 24.20
C ALA A 370 48.77 -24.07 23.93
N SER A 371 49.88 -23.33 23.81
CA SER A 371 49.85 -21.89 23.52
C SER A 371 49.26 -21.56 22.14
N LEU A 372 49.60 -22.34 21.10
CA LEU A 372 49.04 -22.18 19.75
C LEU A 372 47.54 -22.53 19.70
N VAL A 373 47.12 -23.58 20.41
CA VAL A 373 45.71 -23.97 20.51
C VAL A 373 44.90 -22.87 21.20
N GLN A 374 45.40 -22.34 22.33
CA GLN A 374 44.77 -21.22 23.05
C GLN A 374 44.66 -19.96 22.19
N SER A 375 45.70 -19.64 21.40
CA SER A 375 45.66 -18.51 20.46
C SER A 375 44.59 -18.69 19.37
N ARG A 376 44.38 -19.92 18.87
CA ARG A 376 43.38 -20.20 17.83
C ARG A 376 41.95 -20.21 18.40
N ILE A 377 41.75 -20.71 19.62
CA ILE A 377 40.47 -20.61 20.34
C ILE A 377 40.08 -19.13 20.49
N LYS A 378 41.00 -18.29 20.97
CA LYS A 378 40.76 -16.84 21.12
C LYS A 378 40.52 -16.14 19.78
N ALA A 379 41.11 -16.62 18.69
CA ALA A 379 40.86 -16.10 17.34
C ALA A 379 39.45 -16.47 16.83
N ILE A 380 38.97 -17.69 17.12
CA ILE A 380 37.60 -18.12 16.80
C ILE A 380 36.58 -17.29 17.60
N GLU A 381 36.82 -17.05 18.89
CA GLU A 381 35.96 -16.19 19.73
C GLU A 381 35.91 -14.75 19.22
N ARG A 382 37.06 -14.18 18.82
CA ARG A 382 37.11 -12.82 18.23
C ARG A 382 36.39 -12.69 16.91
N LEU A 383 36.35 -13.76 16.11
CA LEU A 383 35.61 -13.75 14.84
C LEU A 383 34.09 -13.66 15.05
N GLY A 384 33.59 -13.80 16.28
CA GLY A 384 32.19 -13.57 16.65
C GLY A 384 31.18 -14.45 15.93
N THR A 385 29.91 -14.39 16.32
CA THR A 385 28.81 -14.94 15.50
C THR A 385 28.50 -13.88 14.45
N MET A 386 28.55 -14.25 13.17
CA MET A 386 28.14 -13.33 12.09
C MET A 386 26.62 -13.32 12.03
N ASP A 387 26.03 -12.17 11.74
CA ASP A 387 24.58 -12.07 11.51
C ASP A 387 24.19 -13.01 10.36
N GLU A 388 23.19 -13.86 10.58
CA GLU A 388 22.68 -14.75 9.54
C GLU A 388 22.07 -13.91 8.40
N ILE A 389 22.34 -14.30 7.15
CA ILE A 389 21.64 -13.71 6.01
C ILE A 389 20.20 -14.24 6.05
N ILE A 390 19.29 -13.39 6.54
CA ILE A 390 17.86 -13.65 6.46
C ILE A 390 17.43 -13.37 5.02
N ASN A 391 17.52 -14.40 4.18
CA ASN A 391 16.89 -14.37 2.87
C ASN A 391 15.38 -14.53 3.01
N ASP A 392 14.65 -13.78 2.21
CA ASP A 392 13.22 -14.02 2.07
C ASP A 392 13.02 -15.36 1.35
N PRO A 393 12.04 -16.19 1.75
CA PRO A 393 11.79 -17.47 1.12
C PRO A 393 11.34 -17.25 -0.34
N ASP A 394 11.99 -17.95 -1.27
CA ASP A 394 11.59 -17.97 -2.67
C ASP A 394 10.28 -18.77 -2.83
N TYR A 395 9.24 -18.12 -3.34
CA TYR A 395 7.99 -18.80 -3.69
C TYR A 395 8.02 -19.21 -5.16
N LYS A 396 7.88 -20.51 -5.43
CA LYS A 396 7.69 -21.04 -6.79
C LYS A 396 6.24 -21.46 -6.97
N PHE A 397 5.54 -20.74 -7.85
CA PHE A 397 4.19 -21.12 -8.28
C PHE A 397 4.29 -21.97 -9.55
N GLU A 398 4.03 -23.26 -9.41
CA GLU A 398 3.97 -24.20 -10.52
C GLU A 398 2.53 -24.66 -10.72
N PHE A 399 2.01 -24.47 -11.94
CA PHE A 399 0.69 -24.95 -12.33
C PHE A 399 0.85 -26.27 -13.11
N PRO A 400 0.19 -27.36 -12.69
CA PRO A 400 0.30 -28.63 -13.40
C PRO A 400 -0.29 -28.51 -14.81
N THR A 401 0.34 -29.18 -15.77
CA THR A 401 -0.20 -29.26 -17.13
C THR A 401 -1.39 -30.23 -17.13
N PRO A 402 -2.55 -29.89 -17.73
CA PRO A 402 -3.68 -30.81 -17.79
C PRO A 402 -3.37 -32.07 -18.61
N ASP A 403 -3.65 -33.25 -18.06
CA ASP A 403 -3.46 -34.54 -18.76
C ASP A 403 -4.45 -34.75 -19.91
N ASP A 404 -5.72 -34.30 -19.76
CA ASP A 404 -6.76 -34.35 -20.80
C ASP A 404 -6.87 -32.97 -21.46
N ARG A 405 -6.30 -32.82 -22.66
CA ARG A 405 -6.39 -31.57 -23.43
C ARG A 405 -7.70 -31.55 -24.22
N PRO A 406 -8.68 -30.70 -23.85
CA PRO A 406 -9.90 -30.56 -24.65
C PRO A 406 -9.56 -30.08 -26.07
N GLY A 407 -10.24 -30.63 -27.07
CA GLY A 407 -10.16 -30.12 -28.44
C GLY A 407 -10.75 -28.72 -28.55
N ALA A 408 -10.26 -27.94 -29.51
CA ALA A 408 -10.81 -26.62 -29.81
C ALA A 408 -12.23 -26.70 -30.42
N PRO A 409 -13.11 -25.73 -30.18
CA PRO A 409 -12.94 -24.57 -29.28
C PRO A 409 -13.12 -24.95 -27.80
N ILE A 410 -12.35 -24.35 -26.89
CA ILE A 410 -12.54 -24.62 -25.45
C ILE A 410 -13.71 -23.78 -24.93
N ILE A 411 -13.66 -22.48 -25.17
CA ILE A 411 -14.75 -21.54 -24.87
C ILE A 411 -14.94 -20.68 -26.12
N SER A 412 -16.19 -20.47 -26.53
CA SER A 412 -16.52 -19.59 -27.66
C SER A 412 -17.78 -18.79 -27.36
N PHE A 413 -17.71 -17.49 -27.58
CA PHE A 413 -18.82 -16.55 -27.52
C PHE A 413 -19.31 -16.30 -28.94
N SER A 414 -20.63 -16.41 -29.16
CA SER A 414 -21.27 -16.16 -30.46
C SER A 414 -22.47 -15.24 -30.26
N ASP A 415 -22.34 -14.01 -30.76
CA ASP A 415 -23.31 -12.91 -30.64
C ASP A 415 -23.83 -12.70 -29.21
N ALA A 416 -22.98 -12.99 -28.23
CA ALA A 416 -23.35 -12.98 -26.83
C ALA A 416 -23.50 -11.54 -26.33
N SER A 417 -24.67 -11.22 -25.78
CA SER A 417 -24.94 -9.93 -25.14
C SER A 417 -25.36 -10.15 -23.69
N PHE A 418 -25.01 -9.22 -22.81
CA PHE A 418 -25.34 -9.34 -21.39
C PHE A 418 -25.53 -7.97 -20.74
N GLY A 419 -26.55 -7.87 -19.89
CA GLY A 419 -26.78 -6.76 -18.96
C GLY A 419 -27.44 -7.28 -17.70
N TYR A 420 -27.17 -6.63 -16.56
CA TYR A 420 -27.87 -6.98 -15.31
C TYR A 420 -29.35 -6.59 -15.40
N PRO A 421 -30.26 -7.31 -14.71
CA PRO A 421 -31.69 -6.99 -14.71
C PRO A 421 -31.94 -5.53 -14.30
N GLY A 422 -32.69 -4.79 -15.13
CA GLY A 422 -33.00 -3.37 -14.89
C GLY A 422 -31.85 -2.39 -15.17
N GLY A 423 -30.70 -2.87 -15.64
CA GLY A 423 -29.55 -2.04 -16.03
C GLY A 423 -29.33 -1.98 -17.54
N PRO A 424 -28.41 -1.11 -18.01
CA PRO A 424 -28.00 -1.09 -19.41
C PRO A 424 -27.25 -2.37 -19.79
N LEU A 425 -27.28 -2.71 -21.08
CA LEU A 425 -26.44 -3.77 -21.65
C LEU A 425 -24.96 -3.41 -21.47
N LEU A 426 -24.21 -4.25 -20.76
CA LEU A 426 -22.76 -4.12 -20.57
C LEU A 426 -22.01 -4.59 -21.83
N PHE A 427 -22.50 -5.67 -22.44
CA PHE A 427 -21.89 -6.29 -23.61
C PHE A 427 -22.92 -6.46 -24.72
N ARG A 428 -22.49 -6.24 -25.96
CA ARG A 428 -23.32 -6.39 -27.17
C ARG A 428 -22.54 -7.19 -28.21
N ASN A 429 -23.16 -8.25 -28.71
CA ASN A 429 -22.68 -9.09 -29.82
C ASN A 429 -21.20 -9.51 -29.68
N LEU A 430 -20.82 -10.02 -28.50
CA LEU A 430 -19.47 -10.52 -28.26
C LEU A 430 -19.21 -11.78 -29.08
N ASN A 431 -18.13 -11.75 -29.85
CA ASN A 431 -17.67 -12.84 -30.71
C ASN A 431 -16.18 -13.08 -30.48
N PHE A 432 -15.81 -14.04 -29.63
CA PHE A 432 -14.41 -14.41 -29.37
C PHE A 432 -14.30 -15.84 -28.85
N GLY A 433 -13.14 -16.47 -29.09
CA GLY A 433 -12.81 -17.81 -28.60
C GLY A 433 -11.62 -17.80 -27.64
N ILE A 434 -11.51 -18.84 -26.82
CA ILE A 434 -10.36 -19.12 -25.96
C ILE A 434 -9.87 -20.53 -26.30
N ASP A 435 -8.58 -20.65 -26.59
CA ASP A 435 -7.89 -21.90 -26.88
C ASP A 435 -6.96 -22.32 -25.73
N LEU A 436 -6.42 -23.55 -25.78
CA LEU A 436 -5.64 -24.14 -24.68
C LEU A 436 -4.39 -23.31 -24.32
N ASP A 437 -3.73 -22.74 -25.32
CA ASP A 437 -2.49 -21.99 -25.17
C ASP A 437 -2.70 -20.47 -25.09
N SER A 438 -3.97 -20.03 -25.03
CA SER A 438 -4.33 -18.62 -24.99
C SER A 438 -3.89 -17.95 -23.69
N ARG A 439 -3.11 -16.87 -23.80
CA ARG A 439 -2.82 -15.94 -22.71
C ARG A 439 -3.53 -14.62 -22.99
N ILE A 440 -4.61 -14.36 -22.26
CA ILE A 440 -5.50 -13.23 -22.53
C ILE A 440 -5.42 -12.24 -21.37
N ALA A 441 -5.12 -10.98 -21.67
CA ALA A 441 -5.18 -9.88 -20.72
C ALA A 441 -6.42 -9.02 -21.00
N MET A 442 -7.25 -8.78 -19.98
CA MET A 442 -8.45 -7.95 -20.09
C MET A 442 -8.20 -6.55 -19.54
N VAL A 443 -8.12 -5.57 -20.43
CA VAL A 443 -7.90 -4.16 -20.09
C VAL A 443 -9.18 -3.34 -20.21
N GLY A 444 -9.23 -2.20 -19.51
CA GLY A 444 -10.41 -1.33 -19.47
C GLY A 444 -10.59 -0.64 -18.11
N PRO A 445 -11.48 0.35 -18.02
CA PRO A 445 -11.73 1.07 -16.77
C PRO A 445 -12.45 0.19 -15.74
N ASN A 446 -12.34 0.57 -14.46
CA ASN A 446 -13.08 -0.11 -13.40
C ASN A 446 -14.59 0.06 -13.59
N GLY A 447 -15.35 -1.03 -13.42
CA GLY A 447 -16.81 -1.03 -13.60
C GLY A 447 -17.29 -1.29 -15.04
N ILE A 448 -16.40 -1.45 -16.03
CA ILE A 448 -16.79 -1.77 -17.42
C ILE A 448 -17.36 -3.19 -17.62
N GLY A 449 -17.23 -4.06 -16.60
CA GLY A 449 -17.73 -5.43 -16.65
C GLY A 449 -16.67 -6.54 -16.71
N LYS A 450 -15.38 -6.26 -16.44
CA LYS A 450 -14.30 -7.29 -16.44
C LYS A 450 -14.61 -8.51 -15.56
N SER A 451 -15.09 -8.28 -14.34
CA SER A 451 -15.50 -9.39 -13.47
C SER A 451 -16.74 -10.11 -14.02
N THR A 452 -17.65 -9.38 -14.66
CA THR A 452 -18.85 -9.94 -15.29
C THR A 452 -18.51 -10.87 -16.45
N ILE A 453 -17.53 -10.53 -17.29
CA ILE A 453 -17.09 -11.41 -18.39
C ILE A 453 -16.35 -12.65 -17.87
N LEU A 454 -15.58 -12.56 -16.78
CA LEU A 454 -15.04 -13.75 -16.11
C LEU A 454 -16.14 -14.67 -15.56
N LYS A 455 -17.24 -14.11 -15.06
CA LYS A 455 -18.43 -14.87 -14.64
C LYS A 455 -19.19 -15.49 -15.82
N LEU A 456 -19.23 -14.80 -16.97
CA LEU A 456 -19.73 -15.38 -18.22
C LEU A 456 -18.79 -16.47 -18.76
N ILE A 457 -17.48 -16.38 -18.55
CA ILE A 457 -16.54 -17.44 -18.96
C ILE A 457 -16.70 -18.69 -18.07
N SER A 458 -16.75 -18.52 -16.76
CA SER A 458 -16.89 -19.61 -15.77
C SER A 458 -18.27 -20.27 -15.77
N GLY A 459 -19.30 -19.58 -16.25
CA GLY A 459 -20.68 -20.10 -16.30
C GLY A 459 -21.54 -19.75 -15.10
N GLU A 460 -21.05 -18.91 -14.18
CA GLU A 460 -21.86 -18.31 -13.11
C GLU A 460 -22.96 -17.40 -13.66
N LEU A 461 -22.71 -16.74 -14.80
CA LEU A 461 -23.68 -15.93 -15.51
C LEU A 461 -23.98 -16.52 -16.88
N GLN A 462 -25.23 -16.36 -17.31
CA GLN A 462 -25.70 -16.71 -18.65
C GLN A 462 -25.89 -15.44 -19.48
N PRO A 463 -25.57 -15.48 -20.78
CA PRO A 463 -25.83 -14.34 -21.66
C PRO A 463 -27.33 -14.05 -21.73
N SER A 464 -27.70 -12.77 -21.87
CA SER A 464 -29.09 -12.35 -22.09
C SER A 464 -29.57 -12.70 -23.50
N SER A 465 -28.67 -12.70 -24.47
CA SER A 465 -28.89 -13.16 -25.85
C SER A 465 -27.59 -13.71 -26.44
N GLY A 466 -27.69 -14.49 -27.53
CA GLY A 466 -26.54 -15.19 -28.11
C GLY A 466 -26.16 -16.45 -27.32
N THR A 467 -25.01 -17.04 -27.62
CA THR A 467 -24.56 -18.30 -27.02
C THR A 467 -23.13 -18.24 -26.51
N VAL A 468 -22.87 -18.95 -25.41
CA VAL A 468 -21.52 -19.20 -24.90
C VAL A 468 -21.32 -20.71 -24.88
N PHE A 469 -20.52 -21.21 -25.82
CA PHE A 469 -20.08 -22.59 -25.85
C PHE A 469 -18.94 -22.79 -24.87
N ARG A 470 -19.00 -23.88 -24.08
CA ARG A 470 -17.92 -24.32 -23.19
C ARG A 470 -17.76 -25.83 -23.35
N SER A 471 -16.55 -26.29 -23.60
CA SER A 471 -16.25 -27.72 -23.70
C SER A 471 -16.52 -28.41 -22.36
N ALA A 472 -17.24 -29.53 -22.37
CA ALA A 472 -17.58 -30.26 -21.14
C ALA A 472 -16.36 -30.80 -20.37
N LYS A 473 -15.20 -30.89 -21.03
CA LYS A 473 -13.93 -31.33 -20.45
C LYS A 473 -13.14 -30.20 -19.79
N VAL A 474 -13.53 -28.93 -19.97
CA VAL A 474 -12.79 -27.80 -19.41
C VAL A 474 -13.02 -27.72 -17.89
N ARG A 475 -11.92 -27.61 -17.14
CA ARG A 475 -11.96 -27.27 -15.71
C ARG A 475 -11.48 -25.83 -15.56
N ILE A 476 -12.33 -24.98 -15.02
CA ILE A 476 -12.04 -23.55 -14.85
C ILE A 476 -11.80 -23.28 -13.37
N ALA A 477 -10.62 -22.77 -13.05
CA ALA A 477 -10.32 -22.22 -11.74
C ALA A 477 -10.45 -20.69 -11.82
N VAL A 478 -11.30 -20.11 -10.97
CA VAL A 478 -11.48 -18.65 -10.88
C VAL A 478 -10.78 -18.16 -9.62
N PHE A 479 -9.94 -17.15 -9.76
CA PHE A 479 -9.37 -16.43 -8.62
C PHE A 479 -9.92 -15.01 -8.62
N SER A 480 -10.58 -14.62 -7.53
CA SER A 480 -11.19 -13.30 -7.37
C SER A 480 -10.82 -12.71 -6.02
N GLN A 481 -10.83 -11.38 -5.92
CA GLN A 481 -10.44 -10.67 -4.69
C GLN A 481 -11.32 -11.04 -3.49
N HIS A 482 -12.59 -11.40 -3.72
CA HIS A 482 -13.54 -11.81 -2.68
C HIS A 482 -13.48 -13.30 -2.32
N HIS A 483 -12.64 -14.13 -2.96
CA HIS A 483 -12.53 -15.54 -2.56
C HIS A 483 -11.94 -15.75 -1.16
N VAL A 484 -11.25 -14.73 -0.61
CA VAL A 484 -10.72 -14.77 0.76
C VAL A 484 -11.84 -14.80 1.80
N ASP A 485 -12.99 -14.19 1.51
CA ASP A 485 -14.15 -14.13 2.42
C ASP A 485 -14.83 -15.49 2.60
N GLY A 486 -14.56 -16.45 1.70
CA GLY A 486 -15.07 -17.83 1.77
C GLY A 486 -14.15 -18.81 2.51
N LEU A 487 -13.00 -18.36 3.00
CA LEU A 487 -12.07 -19.21 3.74
C LEU A 487 -12.54 -19.43 5.19
N ASP A 488 -12.44 -20.66 5.66
CA ASP A 488 -12.67 -20.98 7.06
C ASP A 488 -11.51 -20.44 7.91
N LEU A 489 -11.70 -19.26 8.49
CA LEU A 489 -10.73 -18.58 9.34
C LEU A 489 -10.40 -19.36 10.64
N THR A 490 -11.17 -20.40 10.97
CA THR A 490 -10.90 -21.26 12.13
C THR A 490 -9.95 -22.41 11.82
N SER A 491 -9.72 -22.71 10.54
CA SER A 491 -8.81 -23.76 10.08
C SER A 491 -7.44 -23.19 9.70
N ASN A 492 -6.38 -23.98 9.89
CA ASN A 492 -5.08 -23.59 9.36
C ASN A 492 -5.00 -23.86 7.84
N PRO A 493 -4.12 -23.15 7.10
CA PRO A 493 -4.07 -23.27 5.64
C PRO A 493 -3.81 -24.68 5.12
N LEU A 494 -2.97 -25.47 5.82
CA LEU A 494 -2.64 -26.84 5.42
C LEU A 494 -3.86 -27.77 5.57
N LEU A 495 -4.57 -27.69 6.70
CA LEU A 495 -5.78 -28.45 6.93
C LEU A 495 -6.88 -28.08 5.94
N TYR A 496 -7.02 -26.80 5.62
CA TYR A 496 -7.96 -26.35 4.59
C TYR A 496 -7.62 -26.98 3.22
N MET A 497 -6.35 -26.93 2.80
CA MET A 497 -5.92 -27.55 1.55
C MET A 497 -6.18 -29.06 1.54
N MET A 498 -5.80 -29.79 2.59
CA MET A 498 -6.03 -31.24 2.71
C MET A 498 -7.52 -31.61 2.69
N ARG A 499 -8.40 -30.73 3.20
CA ARG A 499 -9.84 -30.98 3.24
C ARG A 499 -10.51 -30.70 1.90
N CYS A 500 -10.13 -29.61 1.23
CA CYS A 500 -10.75 -29.19 -0.04
C CYS A 500 -10.16 -29.91 -1.24
N TYR A 501 -8.90 -30.34 -1.15
CA TYR A 501 -8.16 -31.01 -2.22
C TYR A 501 -7.41 -32.23 -1.64
N PRO A 502 -8.15 -33.27 -1.22
CA PRO A 502 -7.58 -34.47 -0.59
C PRO A 502 -6.72 -35.33 -1.52
#